data_AF-A0A5C8MRZ2-F1
#
_entry.id   AF-A0A5C8MRZ2-F1
#
_cell.length_a   1.000
_cell.length_b   1.000
_cell.length_c   1.000
_cell.angle_alpha   90.00
_cell.angle_beta   90.00
_cell.angle_gamma   90.00
#
_symmetry.space_group_name_H-M   'P 1'
#
loop_
_entity.id
_entity.type
_entity.pdbx_description
1 polymer ?
#
loop_
_entity_poly.entity_id
_entity_poly.type
_entity_poly.pdbx_seq_one_letter_code
_entity_poly.pdbx_strand_id
1 'polypeptide(L)'
;MQPDQKINEAIQSAKCLFSTSKWIGTYHSHPHDEYFEHWADPSNADVEFAQYLKLPYMVIIALTRNGKENKPLSLDFSVGPAGEYFYNKNKHPQDYPDAKLLNEEVNFIQGEFQKYFFTIRAYHFNGNSLRDVDLFSTEAELLQMLSEENINVSALTTAQTYHLRKIEYNLRNGGSKRSEYNTEYHLNRIKKMLEK
;
A
#
# COMPACT_ATOMS: atom_id res chain seq x y z
N MET A 1 -17.32 22.85 -4.33
CA MET A 1 -17.81 21.58 -4.90
C MET A 1 -18.11 20.65 -3.74
N GLN A 2 -19.31 20.09 -3.64
CA GLN A 2 -19.55 19.01 -2.68
C GLN A 2 -18.92 17.72 -3.21
N PRO A 3 -18.20 16.94 -2.38
CA PRO A 3 -17.63 15.68 -2.81
C PRO A 3 -18.76 14.68 -3.15
N ASP A 4 -18.62 14.01 -4.30
CA ASP A 4 -19.60 13.08 -4.87
C ASP A 4 -19.97 11.98 -3.85
N GLN A 5 -21.27 11.86 -3.56
CA GLN A 5 -21.79 10.93 -2.56
C GLN A 5 -21.36 9.49 -2.84
N LYS A 6 -21.19 9.11 -4.12
CA LYS A 6 -20.71 7.78 -4.51
C LYS A 6 -19.26 7.54 -4.11
N ILE A 7 -18.42 8.58 -4.14
CA ILE A 7 -17.02 8.51 -3.70
C ILE A 7 -16.97 8.33 -2.17
N ASN A 8 -17.82 9.05 -1.43
CA ASN A 8 -17.91 8.88 0.02
C ASN A 8 -18.41 7.49 0.43
N GLU A 9 -19.40 6.95 -0.26
CA GLU A 9 -19.93 5.60 -0.03
C GLU A 9 -18.88 4.52 -0.36
N ALA A 10 -18.11 4.69 -1.42
CA ALA A 10 -17.00 3.80 -1.77
C ALA A 10 -15.88 3.85 -0.70
N ILE A 11 -15.52 5.04 -0.22
CA ILE A 11 -14.54 5.23 0.86
C ILE A 11 -15.03 4.58 2.16
N GLN A 12 -16.31 4.75 2.52
CA GLN A 12 -16.88 4.12 3.72
C GLN A 12 -16.96 2.60 3.61
N SER A 13 -17.33 2.08 2.44
CA SER A 13 -17.37 0.63 2.19
C SER A 13 -15.97 0.03 2.21
N ALA A 14 -14.97 0.73 1.68
CA ALA A 14 -13.57 0.35 1.78
C ALA A 14 -13.08 0.32 3.24
N LYS A 15 -13.47 1.29 4.06
CA LYS A 15 -13.16 1.31 5.51
C LYS A 15 -13.71 0.10 6.26
N CYS A 16 -14.85 -0.46 5.83
CA CYS A 16 -15.42 -1.66 6.43
C CYS A 16 -14.63 -2.95 6.11
N LEU A 17 -13.86 -2.99 5.02
CA LEU A 17 -13.00 -4.13 4.66
C LEU A 17 -11.76 -4.25 5.58
N PHE A 18 -11.38 -3.17 6.26
CA PHE A 18 -10.16 -3.06 7.07
C PHE A 18 -10.48 -2.86 8.56
N SER A 19 -11.41 -3.64 9.12
CA SER A 19 -11.94 -3.43 10.49
C SER A 19 -10.90 -3.59 11.63
N THR A 20 -9.66 -4.00 11.32
CA THR A 20 -8.54 -4.05 12.26
C THR A 20 -7.51 -2.92 12.05
N SER A 21 -7.57 -2.20 10.94
CA SER A 21 -6.57 -1.21 10.54
C SER A 21 -7.00 0.18 10.99
N LYS A 22 -6.27 0.78 11.95
CA LYS A 22 -6.46 2.20 12.24
C LYS A 22 -6.03 3.00 11.01
N TRP A 23 -6.94 3.77 10.43
CA TRP A 23 -6.61 4.74 9.40
C TRP A 23 -5.79 5.87 10.04
N ILE A 24 -4.50 5.93 9.72
CA ILE A 24 -3.53 6.85 10.31
C ILE A 24 -2.92 7.82 9.28
N GLY A 25 -3.53 7.97 8.11
CA GLY A 25 -2.96 8.79 7.04
C GLY A 25 -3.96 9.54 6.18
N THR A 26 -3.45 10.37 5.27
CA THR A 26 -4.26 11.16 4.33
C THR A 26 -4.04 10.68 2.89
N TYR A 27 -5.06 10.80 2.06
CA TYR A 27 -5.05 10.43 0.65
C TYR A 27 -4.96 11.67 -0.24
N HIS A 28 -4.09 11.63 -1.25
CA HIS A 28 -4.03 12.65 -2.31
C HIS A 28 -3.91 11.98 -3.68
N SER A 29 -4.53 12.58 -4.70
CA SER A 29 -4.54 12.06 -6.06
C SER A 29 -3.85 13.00 -7.02
N HIS A 30 -2.91 12.48 -7.81
CA HIS A 30 -2.28 13.23 -8.90
C HIS A 30 -2.91 12.82 -10.24
N PRO A 31 -3.82 13.61 -10.81
CA PRO A 31 -4.32 13.37 -12.16
C PRO A 31 -3.29 13.86 -13.19
N HIS A 32 -2.80 12.95 -14.02
CA HIS A 32 -1.85 13.26 -15.08
C HIS A 32 -2.43 12.92 -16.46
N ASP A 33 -2.10 13.71 -17.47
CA ASP A 33 -2.53 13.45 -18.85
C ASP A 33 -1.81 12.24 -19.45
N GLU A 34 -0.56 12.01 -19.06
CA GLU A 34 0.27 10.90 -19.52
C GLU A 34 0.99 10.22 -18.34
N TYR A 35 1.38 8.96 -18.54
CA TYR A 35 2.22 8.24 -17.60
C TYR A 35 3.67 8.73 -17.69
N PHE A 36 4.30 8.96 -16.55
CA PHE A 36 5.74 9.21 -16.45
C PHE A 36 6.30 8.56 -15.19
N GLU A 37 7.61 8.32 -15.20
CA GLU A 37 8.33 7.79 -14.04
C GLU A 37 8.16 8.75 -12.85
N HIS A 38 8.05 8.25 -11.61
CA HIS A 38 7.91 9.08 -10.40
C HIS A 38 6.59 9.87 -10.24
N TRP A 39 5.60 9.64 -11.09
CA TRP A 39 4.32 10.36 -11.03
C TRP A 39 3.50 10.20 -9.72
N ALA A 40 3.78 9.16 -8.93
CA ALA A 40 3.22 8.89 -7.61
C ALA A 40 4.11 9.37 -6.45
N ASP A 41 5.22 10.05 -6.76
CA ASP A 41 6.04 10.72 -5.77
C ASP A 41 5.34 11.99 -5.24
N PRO A 42 5.68 12.47 -4.03
CA PRO A 42 5.09 13.67 -3.47
C PRO A 42 5.45 14.92 -4.28
N SER A 43 4.50 15.85 -4.37
CA SER A 43 4.75 17.24 -4.76
C SER A 43 5.32 18.06 -3.59
N ASN A 44 5.83 19.26 -3.86
CA ASN A 44 6.30 20.17 -2.82
C ASN A 44 5.16 20.53 -1.82
N ALA A 45 3.93 20.67 -2.32
CA ALA A 45 2.74 20.90 -1.51
C ALA A 45 2.41 19.72 -0.60
N ASP A 46 2.63 18.47 -1.03
CA ASP A 46 2.38 17.29 -0.21
C ASP A 46 3.28 17.27 1.02
N VAL A 47 4.56 17.62 0.85
CA VAL A 47 5.50 17.70 1.96
C VAL A 47 5.12 18.85 2.91
N GLU A 48 4.77 20.02 2.38
CA GLU A 48 4.29 21.16 3.18
C GLU A 48 3.02 20.83 3.97
N PHE A 49 2.07 20.15 3.32
CA PHE A 49 0.81 19.74 3.91
C PHE A 49 1.01 18.71 5.03
N ALA A 50 1.87 17.72 4.82
CA ALA A 50 2.25 16.74 5.83
C ALA A 50 2.91 17.41 7.04
N GLN A 51 3.80 18.39 6.81
CA GLN A 51 4.42 19.20 7.87
C GLN A 51 3.38 20.00 8.66
N TYR A 52 2.44 20.67 7.97
CA TYR A 52 1.42 21.50 8.61
C TYR A 52 0.46 20.69 9.48
N LEU A 53 -0.03 19.56 8.97
CA LEU A 53 -1.01 18.72 9.68
C LEU A 53 -0.38 17.69 10.61
N LYS A 54 0.94 17.50 10.57
CA LYS A 54 1.68 16.48 11.33
C LYS A 54 1.10 15.07 11.13
N LEU A 55 0.73 14.76 9.89
CA LEU A 55 0.14 13.47 9.53
C LEU A 55 1.23 12.41 9.55
N PRO A 56 1.10 11.32 10.33
CA PRO A 56 2.18 10.34 10.43
C PRO A 56 2.37 9.57 9.12
N TYR A 57 1.29 9.38 8.34
CA TYR A 57 1.37 8.71 7.04
C TYR A 57 0.58 9.46 5.95
N MET A 58 1.03 9.32 4.71
CA MET A 58 0.37 9.84 3.51
C MET A 58 0.37 8.77 2.44
N VAL A 59 -0.76 8.57 1.78
CA VAL A 59 -0.90 7.67 0.63
C VAL A 59 -1.18 8.52 -0.60
N ILE A 60 -0.35 8.37 -1.63
CA ILE A 60 -0.52 9.09 -2.90
C ILE A 60 -0.97 8.08 -3.95
N ILE A 61 -2.03 8.44 -4.68
CA ILE A 61 -2.49 7.68 -5.85
C ILE A 61 -2.32 8.56 -7.08
N ALA A 62 -1.31 8.26 -7.89
CA ALA A 62 -1.21 8.85 -9.22
C ALA A 62 -2.12 8.08 -10.17
N LEU A 63 -2.87 8.79 -11.00
CA LEU A 63 -3.77 8.19 -11.97
C LEU A 63 -3.73 8.95 -13.29
N THR A 64 -3.72 8.22 -14.39
CA THR A 64 -3.80 8.77 -15.74
C THR A 64 -4.78 7.96 -16.55
N ARG A 65 -5.39 8.61 -17.53
CA ARG A 65 -6.29 7.98 -18.47
C ARG A 65 -5.50 7.47 -19.68
N ASN A 66 -4.92 6.28 -19.57
CA ASN A 66 -4.17 5.67 -20.67
C ASN A 66 -5.00 4.65 -21.49
N GLY A 67 -6.19 4.27 -21.03
CA GLY A 67 -7.01 3.23 -21.67
C GLY A 67 -7.92 3.74 -22.79
N LYS A 68 -7.85 3.11 -23.97
CA LYS A 68 -8.88 3.27 -25.02
C LYS A 68 -10.19 2.55 -24.64
N GLU A 69 -10.06 1.44 -23.91
CA GLU A 69 -11.13 0.50 -23.55
C GLU A 69 -11.30 0.38 -22.04
N ASN A 70 -12.47 -0.11 -21.61
CA ASN A 70 -12.74 -0.34 -20.19
C ASN A 70 -12.13 -1.67 -19.74
N LYS A 71 -11.17 -1.62 -18.81
CA LYS A 71 -10.57 -2.77 -18.14
C LYS A 71 -11.30 -3.11 -16.83
N PRO A 72 -11.39 -4.39 -16.44
CA PRO A 72 -11.73 -4.76 -15.06
C PRO A 72 -10.64 -4.25 -14.11
N LEU A 73 -10.95 -4.15 -12.81
CA LEU A 73 -9.95 -3.79 -11.81
C LEU A 73 -8.85 -4.85 -11.78
N SER A 74 -7.62 -4.45 -12.04
CA SER A 74 -6.42 -5.27 -11.83
C SER A 74 -5.48 -4.55 -10.86
N LEU A 75 -4.79 -5.33 -10.04
CA LEU A 75 -3.78 -4.88 -9.12
C LEU A 75 -2.53 -5.72 -9.34
N ASP A 76 -1.40 -5.06 -9.46
CA ASP A 76 -0.07 -5.66 -9.49
C ASP A 76 0.77 -5.08 -8.37
N PHE A 77 1.57 -5.95 -7.74
CA PHE A 77 2.42 -5.57 -6.62
C PHE A 77 3.84 -5.45 -7.14
N SER A 78 4.38 -4.24 -7.10
CA SER A 78 5.67 -3.90 -7.67
C SER A 78 6.64 -3.45 -6.58
N VAL A 79 7.92 -3.68 -6.83
CA VAL A 79 9.04 -3.23 -5.98
C VAL A 79 9.82 -2.17 -6.73
N GLY A 80 10.24 -1.11 -6.03
CA GLY A 80 11.04 -0.06 -6.65
C GLY A 80 11.82 0.77 -5.62
N PRO A 81 12.69 1.67 -6.10
CA PRO A 81 13.56 2.42 -5.23
C PRO A 81 12.75 3.33 -4.29
N ALA A 82 13.21 3.39 -3.03
CA ALA A 82 12.63 4.28 -2.04
C ALA A 82 13.21 5.69 -2.13
N GLY A 83 12.37 6.69 -1.91
CA GLY A 83 12.75 8.10 -1.87
C GLY A 83 12.48 8.78 -0.52
N GLU A 84 13.21 9.85 -0.25
CA GLU A 84 12.92 10.77 0.84
C GLU A 84 12.77 12.19 0.29
N TYR A 85 11.65 12.85 0.60
CA TYR A 85 11.21 14.09 -0.03
C TYR A 85 11.11 15.22 1.00
N PHE A 86 11.73 16.35 0.69
CA PHE A 86 11.92 17.51 1.55
C PHE A 86 11.25 18.74 0.93
N TYR A 87 10.51 19.47 1.77
CA TYR A 87 9.90 20.72 1.36
C TYR A 87 10.97 21.75 1.01
N ASN A 88 10.80 22.39 -0.14
CA ASN A 88 11.64 23.49 -0.58
C ASN A 88 10.78 24.74 -0.79
N LYS A 89 10.93 25.71 0.12
CA LYS A 89 10.21 26.99 0.10
C LYS A 89 10.43 27.85 -1.16
N ASN A 90 11.45 27.54 -1.96
CA ASN A 90 11.78 28.28 -3.19
C ASN A 90 11.16 27.65 -4.44
N LYS A 91 10.50 26.48 -4.32
CA LYS A 91 9.83 25.78 -5.41
C LYS A 91 8.32 26.05 -5.39
N HIS A 92 7.68 26.00 -6.55
CA HIS A 92 6.22 26.11 -6.62
C HIS A 92 5.57 24.89 -5.92
N PRO A 93 4.37 25.02 -5.32
CA PRO A 93 3.74 23.91 -4.60
C PRO A 93 3.52 22.64 -5.47
N GLN A 94 3.29 22.81 -6.77
CA GLN A 94 3.11 21.68 -7.70
C GLN A 94 4.43 21.12 -8.26
N ASP A 95 5.56 21.75 -7.97
CA ASP A 95 6.86 21.26 -8.44
C ASP A 95 7.31 20.03 -7.65
N TYR A 96 8.23 19.28 -8.24
CA TYR A 96 8.91 18.19 -7.55
C TYR A 96 9.76 18.72 -6.37
N PRO A 97 9.60 18.19 -5.14
CA PRO A 97 10.33 18.63 -3.96
C PRO A 97 11.84 18.34 -4.07
N ASP A 98 12.62 18.74 -3.07
CA ASP A 98 13.99 18.22 -2.97
C ASP A 98 13.91 16.75 -2.57
N ALA A 99 14.65 15.88 -3.25
CA ALA A 99 14.54 14.44 -3.04
C ALA A 99 15.92 13.79 -2.88
N LYS A 100 15.94 12.70 -2.11
CA LYS A 100 17.09 11.83 -1.92
C LYS A 100 16.66 10.39 -2.17
N LEU A 101 17.34 9.70 -3.07
CA LEU A 101 17.18 8.25 -3.22
C LEU A 101 17.77 7.54 -1.99
N LEU A 102 17.06 6.55 -1.48
CA LEU A 102 17.50 5.72 -0.37
C LEU A 102 18.13 4.44 -0.91
N ASN A 103 18.99 3.81 -0.10
CA ASN A 103 19.63 2.54 -0.44
C ASN A 103 18.75 1.36 0.02
N GLU A 104 17.46 1.42 -0.32
CA GLU A 104 16.45 0.42 0.00
C GLU A 104 15.34 0.45 -1.07
N GLU A 105 14.58 -0.65 -1.14
CA GLU A 105 13.43 -0.77 -2.02
C GLU A 105 12.14 -0.81 -1.19
N VAL A 106 11.04 -0.38 -1.79
CA VAL A 106 9.70 -0.40 -1.19
C VAL A 106 8.69 -1.02 -2.13
N ASN A 107 7.69 -1.66 -1.53
CA ASN A 107 6.56 -2.21 -2.24
C ASN A 107 5.49 -1.14 -2.49
N PHE A 108 4.95 -1.13 -3.71
CA PHE A 108 3.87 -0.25 -4.12
C PHE A 108 2.89 -1.00 -5.03
N ILE A 109 1.69 -0.45 -5.21
CA ILE A 109 0.65 -1.07 -6.03
C ILE A 109 0.56 -0.33 -7.36
N GLN A 110 0.55 -1.08 -8.45
CA GLN A 110 0.11 -0.61 -9.75
C GLN A 110 -1.24 -1.23 -10.08
N GLY A 111 -2.04 -0.58 -10.91
CA GLY A 111 -3.31 -1.16 -11.30
C GLY A 111 -3.97 -0.47 -12.48
N GLU A 112 -4.94 -1.18 -13.05
CA GLU A 112 -5.82 -0.64 -14.08
C GLU A 112 -7.27 -0.75 -13.62
N PHE A 113 -8.07 0.26 -13.97
CA PHE A 113 -9.52 0.19 -13.80
C PHE A 113 -10.21 1.07 -14.83
N GLN A 114 -11.17 0.51 -15.57
CA GLN A 114 -11.82 1.17 -16.70
C GLN A 114 -10.75 1.67 -17.69
N LYS A 115 -10.66 2.99 -17.89
CA LYS A 115 -9.68 3.62 -18.79
C LYS A 115 -8.48 4.19 -18.06
N TYR A 116 -8.33 3.90 -16.77
CA TYR A 116 -7.31 4.48 -15.92
C TYR A 116 -6.24 3.44 -15.60
N PHE A 117 -5.00 3.92 -15.64
CA PHE A 117 -3.87 3.29 -14.98
C PHE A 117 -3.58 4.10 -13.71
N PHE A 118 -3.18 3.44 -12.63
CA PHE A 118 -2.84 4.10 -11.39
C PHE A 118 -1.65 3.45 -10.67
N THR A 119 -0.99 4.23 -9.83
CA THR A 119 0.06 3.79 -8.92
C THR A 119 -0.22 4.33 -7.53
N ILE A 120 -0.13 3.47 -6.51
CA ILE A 120 -0.36 3.80 -5.10
C ILE A 120 0.96 3.63 -4.36
N ARG A 121 1.43 4.69 -3.70
CA ARG A 121 2.60 4.69 -2.81
C ARG A 121 2.24 5.22 -1.42
N ALA A 122 2.97 4.77 -0.40
CA ALA A 122 2.81 5.23 0.97
C ALA A 122 4.07 5.92 1.48
N TYR A 123 3.87 6.94 2.30
CA TYR A 123 4.92 7.77 2.86
C TYR A 123 4.70 7.95 4.35
N HIS A 124 5.78 7.88 5.13
CA HIS A 124 5.80 8.23 6.54
C HIS A 124 6.41 9.63 6.72
N PHE A 125 5.72 10.49 7.46
CA PHE A 125 6.26 11.78 7.84
C PHE A 125 7.09 11.65 9.12
N ASN A 126 8.40 11.87 9.01
CA ASN A 126 9.32 11.73 10.13
C ASN A 126 9.50 13.02 10.97
N GLY A 127 8.70 14.05 10.69
CA GLY A 127 8.83 15.38 11.31
C GLY A 127 9.54 16.41 10.43
N ASN A 128 10.23 15.99 9.36
CA ASN A 128 10.93 16.89 8.44
C ASN A 128 10.64 16.57 6.97
N SER A 129 10.57 15.29 6.61
CA SER A 129 10.41 14.79 5.25
C SER A 129 9.32 13.73 5.17
N LEU A 130 8.82 13.51 3.96
CA LEU A 130 8.06 12.31 3.60
C LEU A 130 9.05 11.25 3.12
N ARG A 131 9.12 10.12 3.82
CA ARG A 131 9.94 8.98 3.44
C ARG A 131 9.03 7.87 2.90
N ASP A 132 9.37 7.34 1.74
CA ASP A 132 8.69 6.19 1.15
C ASP A 132 8.72 5.01 2.13
N VAL A 133 7.59 4.32 2.27
CA VAL A 133 7.46 3.14 3.13
C VAL A 133 6.64 2.08 2.41
N ASP A 134 6.84 0.82 2.80
CA ASP A 134 6.06 -0.28 2.26
C ASP A 134 4.56 -0.02 2.43
N LEU A 135 3.84 -0.05 1.29
CA LEU A 135 2.38 -0.06 1.29
C LEU A 135 1.84 -1.39 1.86
N PHE A 136 2.69 -2.41 1.96
CA PHE A 136 2.35 -3.71 2.51
C PHE A 136 2.12 -3.67 4.03
N SER A 137 0.94 -4.13 4.45
CA SER A 137 0.79 -4.71 5.78
C SER A 137 1.13 -6.19 5.71
N THR A 138 1.58 -6.75 6.83
CA THR A 138 1.81 -8.19 6.99
C THR A 138 0.54 -9.02 6.78
N GLU A 139 -0.63 -8.37 6.85
CA GLU A 139 -1.91 -9.00 6.54
C GLU A 139 -2.08 -9.17 5.03
N ALA A 140 -1.61 -8.23 4.20
CA ALA A 140 -1.60 -8.38 2.75
C ALA A 140 -0.65 -9.48 2.28
N GLU A 141 0.54 -9.56 2.89
CA GLU A 141 1.52 -10.64 2.60
C GLU A 141 0.97 -12.02 2.98
N LEU A 142 0.29 -12.11 4.15
CA LEU A 142 -0.40 -13.34 4.54
C LEU A 142 -1.48 -13.73 3.53
N LEU A 143 -2.33 -12.79 3.12
CA LEU A 143 -3.43 -13.08 2.18
C LEU A 143 -2.93 -13.51 0.81
N GLN A 144 -1.85 -12.89 0.30
CA GLN A 144 -1.20 -13.30 -0.94
C GLN A 144 -0.65 -14.72 -0.83
N MET A 145 0.08 -15.03 0.25
CA MET A 145 0.62 -16.37 0.50
C MET A 145 -0.48 -17.44 0.55
N LEU A 146 -1.63 -17.15 1.17
CA LEU A 146 -2.77 -18.06 1.17
C LEU A 146 -3.41 -18.22 -0.20
N SER A 147 -3.47 -17.14 -0.99
CA SER A 147 -4.01 -17.14 -2.34
C SER A 147 -3.15 -17.99 -3.29
N GLU A 148 -1.83 -17.82 -3.27
CA GLU A 148 -0.87 -18.62 -4.06
C GLU A 148 -1.00 -20.11 -3.77
N GLU A 149 -1.35 -20.44 -2.53
CA GLU A 149 -1.55 -21.81 -2.05
C GLU A 149 -2.98 -22.32 -2.18
N ASN A 150 -3.88 -21.55 -2.81
CA ASN A 150 -5.30 -21.86 -2.98
C ASN A 150 -6.04 -22.16 -1.66
N ILE A 151 -5.61 -21.55 -0.56
CA ILE A 151 -6.21 -21.73 0.76
C ILE A 151 -7.37 -20.73 0.93
N ASN A 152 -8.60 -21.24 0.94
CA ASN A 152 -9.78 -20.41 1.20
C ASN A 152 -9.92 -20.07 2.69
N VAL A 153 -9.63 -18.81 3.04
CA VAL A 153 -9.69 -18.28 4.41
C VAL A 153 -11.05 -18.48 5.08
N SER A 154 -12.14 -18.34 4.32
CA SER A 154 -13.52 -18.46 4.83
C SER A 154 -13.91 -19.89 5.26
N ALA A 155 -13.15 -20.90 4.81
CA ALA A 155 -13.38 -22.30 5.12
C ALA A 155 -12.50 -22.81 6.27
N LEU A 156 -11.66 -21.96 6.86
CA LEU A 156 -10.72 -22.35 7.89
C LEU A 156 -11.39 -22.53 9.25
N THR A 157 -11.04 -23.62 9.92
CA THR A 157 -11.41 -23.90 11.30
C THR A 157 -10.60 -23.04 12.27
N THR A 158 -11.08 -22.90 13.51
CA THR A 158 -10.39 -22.18 14.60
C THR A 158 -8.94 -22.66 14.80
N ALA A 159 -8.67 -23.95 14.63
CA ALA A 159 -7.32 -24.52 14.76
C ALA A 159 -6.39 -24.11 13.61
N GLN A 160 -6.92 -23.94 12.39
CA GLN A 160 -6.17 -23.40 11.25
C GLN A 160 -5.97 -21.87 11.39
N THR A 161 -6.99 -21.14 11.88
CA THR A 161 -6.88 -19.70 12.15
C THR A 161 -5.80 -19.40 13.19
N TYR A 162 -5.57 -20.27 14.17
CA TYR A 162 -4.44 -20.14 15.10
C TYR A 162 -3.08 -20.10 14.37
N HIS A 163 -2.89 -20.98 13.39
CA HIS A 163 -1.67 -21.04 12.61
C HIS A 163 -1.51 -19.81 11.70
N LEU A 164 -2.59 -19.29 11.13
CA LEU A 164 -2.57 -18.03 10.39
C LEU A 164 -2.06 -16.86 11.24
N ARG A 165 -2.57 -16.71 12.46
CA ARG A 165 -2.10 -15.65 13.38
C ARG A 165 -0.63 -15.79 13.75
N LYS A 166 -0.09 -17.02 13.74
CA LYS A 166 1.34 -17.25 13.95
C LYS A 166 2.17 -16.88 12.74
N ILE A 167 1.69 -17.16 11.52
CA ILE A 167 2.32 -16.67 10.29
C ILE A 167 2.33 -15.14 10.31
N GLU A 168 1.18 -14.51 10.51
CA GLU A 168 1.06 -13.05 10.60
C GLU A 168 2.03 -12.44 11.62
N TYR A 169 2.13 -13.04 12.81
CA TYR A 169 3.09 -12.62 13.82
C TYR A 169 4.54 -12.75 13.35
N ASN A 170 4.90 -13.84 12.67
CA ASN A 170 6.26 -14.04 12.15
C ASN A 170 6.59 -13.04 11.03
N LEU A 171 5.62 -12.74 10.15
CA LEU A 171 5.73 -11.72 9.12
C LEU A 171 5.95 -10.33 9.76
N ARG A 172 5.16 -9.98 10.80
CA ARG A 172 5.32 -8.72 11.57
C ARG A 172 6.68 -8.58 12.24
N ASN A 173 7.33 -9.68 12.59
CA ASN A 173 8.65 -9.71 13.23
C ASN A 173 9.76 -10.14 12.24
N GLY A 174 9.59 -9.79 10.95
CA GLY A 174 10.44 -10.23 9.84
C GLY A 174 11.94 -9.98 10.03
N GLY A 175 12.77 -10.73 9.29
CA GLY A 175 14.22 -10.53 9.20
C GLY A 175 15.12 -11.60 9.84
N SER A 176 14.56 -12.68 10.40
CA SER A 176 15.33 -13.80 10.96
C SER A 176 15.02 -15.12 10.26
N LYS A 177 16.04 -15.97 10.05
CA LYS A 177 15.87 -17.36 9.55
C LYS A 177 14.86 -18.17 10.37
N ARG A 178 14.69 -17.81 11.65
CA ARG A 178 13.71 -18.43 12.54
C ARG A 178 12.28 -18.03 12.20
N SER A 179 12.05 -16.77 11.84
CA SER A 179 10.74 -16.26 11.42
C SER A 179 10.29 -16.94 10.12
N GLU A 180 11.18 -17.07 9.13
CA GLU A 180 10.94 -17.77 7.87
C GLU A 180 10.58 -19.25 8.08
N TYR A 181 11.41 -19.97 8.84
CA TYR A 181 11.15 -21.38 9.17
C TYR A 181 9.80 -21.58 9.86
N ASN A 182 9.46 -20.70 10.81
CA ASN A 182 8.20 -20.79 11.53
C ASN A 182 6.99 -20.47 10.63
N THR A 183 7.14 -19.53 9.70
CA THR A 183 6.11 -19.24 8.69
C THR A 183 5.84 -20.47 7.82
N GLU A 184 6.88 -21.09 7.27
CA GLU A 184 6.75 -22.31 6.45
C GLU A 184 6.16 -23.48 7.25
N TYR A 185 6.60 -23.66 8.51
CA TYR A 185 6.05 -24.67 9.40
C TYR A 185 4.53 -24.50 9.59
N HIS A 186 4.07 -23.28 9.88
CA HIS A 186 2.65 -23.02 10.12
C HIS A 186 1.82 -23.13 8.85
N LEU A 187 2.36 -22.73 7.69
CA LEU A 187 1.70 -22.91 6.40
C LEU A 187 1.51 -24.40 6.08
N ASN A 188 2.54 -25.21 6.26
CA ASN A 188 2.48 -26.66 6.07
C ASN A 188 1.51 -27.36 7.04
N ARG A 189 1.38 -26.85 8.27
CA ARG A 189 0.37 -27.34 9.22
C ARG A 189 -1.05 -27.08 8.74
N ILE A 190 -1.32 -25.90 8.18
CA ILE A 190 -2.64 -25.57 7.62
C ILE A 190 -2.98 -26.53 6.47
N LYS A 191 -2.06 -26.71 5.51
CA LYS A 191 -2.25 -27.63 4.37
C LYS A 191 -2.56 -29.06 4.81
N LYS A 192 -1.75 -29.63 5.71
CA LYS A 192 -2.00 -30.98 6.26
C LYS A 192 -3.33 -31.13 6.99
N MET A 193 -3.88 -30.04 7.53
CA MET A 193 -5.18 -30.04 8.19
C MET A 193 -6.34 -29.92 7.19
N LEU A 194 -6.09 -29.41 5.99
CA LEU A 194 -7.07 -29.35 4.89
C LEU A 194 -7.17 -30.65 4.09
N GLU A 195 -6.12 -31.47 4.12
CA GLU A 195 -6.09 -32.81 3.49
C GLU A 195 -6.88 -33.89 4.26
N LYS A 196 -7.46 -33.55 5.43
CA LYS A 196 -8.23 -34.46 6.29
C LYS A 196 -9.71 -34.16 6.22
#